data_AF-A0ABD0TJZ5-F1
#
_entry.id   AF-A0ABD0TJZ5-F1
#
_cell.length_a   1.000
_cell.length_b   1.000
_cell.length_c   1.000
_cell.angle_alpha   90.00
_cell.angle_beta   90.00
_cell.angle_gamma   90.00
#
_symmetry.space_group_name_H-M   'P 1'
#
loop_
_entity.id
_entity.type
_entity.pdbx_description
1 polymer ?
#
loop_
_entity_poly.entity_id
_entity_poly.type
_entity_poly.pdbx_seq_one_letter_code
_entity_poly.pdbx_strand_id
1 'polypeptide(L)' 'DRPLAHNATARVFHSNQSLVLQKVTRHSSGRYACSALNAEGETVSNELHFR' A
#
# COMPACT_ATOMS: atom_id res chain seq x y z
N ASP A 1 -2.89 4.44 -11.53
CA ASP A 1 -2.23 3.94 -10.30
C ASP A 1 -2.43 2.44 -10.18
N ARG A 2 -1.39 1.66 -9.85
CA ARG A 2 -1.48 0.20 -9.71
C ARG A 2 -1.51 -0.18 -8.23
N PRO A 3 -2.56 -0.87 -7.73
CA PRO A 3 -2.64 -1.23 -6.32
C PRO A 3 -1.49 -2.16 -5.93
N LEU A 4 -0.96 -1.94 -4.72
CA LEU A 4 0.00 -2.85 -4.10
C LEU A 4 -0.75 -4.14 -3.73
N ALA A 5 -0.36 -5.24 -4.36
CA ALA A 5 -0.90 -6.55 -4.04
C ALA A 5 -0.10 -7.20 -2.91
N HIS A 6 -0.78 -8.01 -2.09
CA HIS A 6 -0.10 -8.91 -1.15
C HIS A 6 0.92 -9.76 -1.91
N ASN A 7 2.20 -9.61 -1.61
CA ASN A 7 3.29 -10.27 -2.30
C ASN A 7 4.39 -10.63 -1.30
N ALA A 8 4.31 -11.84 -0.75
CA ALA A 8 5.26 -12.34 0.24
C ALA A 8 6.71 -12.45 -0.31
N THR A 9 6.87 -12.76 -1.61
CA THR A 9 8.19 -12.81 -2.26
C THR A 9 8.86 -11.44 -2.31
N ALA A 10 8.08 -10.41 -2.63
CA ALA A 10 8.51 -9.01 -2.55
C ALA A 10 8.48 -8.45 -1.11
N ARG A 11 8.06 -9.25 -0.13
CA ARG A 11 7.89 -8.91 1.29
C ARG A 11 6.94 -7.72 1.53
N VAL A 12 5.88 -7.68 0.73
CA VAL A 12 4.73 -6.78 0.88
C VAL A 12 3.61 -7.56 1.53
N PHE A 13 3.33 -7.25 2.80
CA PHE A 13 2.28 -7.93 3.56
C PHE A 13 1.12 -6.97 3.82
N HIS A 14 -0.06 -7.36 3.34
CA HIS A 14 -1.33 -6.78 3.77
C HIS A 14 -1.84 -7.63 4.93
N SER A 15 -1.91 -7.06 6.13
CA SER A 15 -2.45 -7.72 7.32
C SER A 15 -3.43 -6.79 8.02
N ASN A 16 -4.69 -7.19 8.10
CA ASN A 16 -5.71 -6.50 8.88
C ASN A 16 -5.70 -4.96 8.66
N GLN A 17 -5.78 -4.55 7.38
CA GLN A 17 -5.74 -3.13 6.93
C GLN A 17 -4.39 -2.40 7.09
N SER A 18 -3.33 -3.11 7.47
CA SER A 18 -1.97 -2.56 7.58
C SER A 18 -1.10 -3.00 6.39
N LEU A 19 -0.30 -2.07 5.85
CA LEU A 19 0.75 -2.35 4.86
C LEU A 19 2.12 -2.39 5.56
N VAL A 20 2.81 -3.52 5.46
CA VAL A 20 4.19 -3.66 5.96
C VAL A 20 5.13 -3.91 4.77
N LEU A 21 6.13 -3.03 4.63
CA LEU A 21 7.21 -3.14 3.65
C LEU A 21 8.51 -3.55 4.37
N GLN A 22 9.08 -4.70 4.03
CA GLN A 22 10.34 -5.16 4.63
C GLN A 22 11.52 -5.05 3.66
N LYS A 23 12.68 -4.63 4.19
CA LYS A 23 13.90 -4.33 3.41
C LYS A 23 13.68 -3.20 2.38
N VAL A 24 13.11 -2.10 2.84
CA VAL A 24 12.92 -0.88 2.04
C VAL A 24 14.25 -0.39 1.47
N THR A 25 14.21 0.08 0.21
CA THR A 25 15.35 0.67 -0.50
C THR A 25 14.96 2.07 -0.98
N ARG A 26 15.89 2.85 -1.57
CA ARG A 26 15.53 4.13 -2.21
C ARG A 26 14.43 3.99 -3.26
N HIS A 27 14.30 2.84 -3.92
CA HIS A 27 13.22 2.59 -4.89
C HIS A 27 11.85 2.42 -4.24
N SER A 28 11.79 2.24 -2.91
CA SER A 28 10.56 2.20 -2.12
C SER A 28 10.05 3.61 -1.78
N SER A 29 10.81 4.67 -2.05
CA SER A 29 10.33 6.04 -1.83
C SER A 29 9.20 6.38 -2.78
N GLY A 30 8.25 7.18 -2.33
CA GLY A 30 7.15 7.62 -3.16
C GLY A 30 5.92 8.01 -2.36
N ARG A 31 4.83 8.18 -3.09
CA ARG A 31 3.54 8.55 -2.52
C ARG A 31 2.69 7.31 -2.34
N TYR A 32 2.10 7.19 -1.16
CA TYR A 32 1.30 6.07 -0.72
C TYR A 32 -0.08 6.56 -0.30
N ALA A 33 -1.10 5.80 -0.67
CA ALA A 33 -2.47 5.96 -0.20
C ALA A 33 -3.08 4.57 -0.02
N CYS A 34 -4.09 4.48 0.85
CA CYS A 34 -4.88 3.26 1.04
C CYS A 34 -6.17 3.39 0.24
N SER A 35 -6.57 2.31 -0.46
CA SER A 35 -7.89 2.20 -1.08
C SER A 35 -8.72 1.12 -0.37
N ALA A 36 -10.01 1.38 -0.20
CA ALA A 36 -11.00 0.44 0.31
C ALA A 36 -12.20 0.37 -0.62
N LEU A 37 -12.69 -0.84 -0.89
CA LEU A 37 -13.85 -1.10 -1.74
C LEU A 37 -14.89 -1.91 -0.95
N ASN A 38 -16.15 -1.45 -0.98
CA ASN A 38 -17.30 -2.20 -0.49
C ASN A 38 -18.48 -2.05 -1.48
N ALA A 39 -19.68 -2.48 -1.07
CA ALA A 39 -20.88 -2.40 -1.91
C ALA A 39 -21.29 -0.95 -2.27
N GLU A 40 -20.87 0.05 -1.49
CA GLU A 40 -21.16 1.47 -1.73
C GLU A 40 -20.18 2.11 -2.71
N GLY A 41 -19.00 1.49 -2.92
CA GLY A 41 -17.99 1.95 -3.87
C GLY A 41 -16.56 1.93 -3.33
N GLU A 42 -15.65 2.51 -4.10
CA GLU A 42 -14.23 2.65 -3.75
C GLU A 42 -13.97 4.02 -3.11
N THR A 43 -13.15 4.05 -2.07
CA THR A 43 -12.65 5.27 -1.43
C THR A 43 -11.15 5.21 -1.22
N VAL A 44 -10.49 6.36 -1.29
CA VAL A 44 -9.03 6.49 -1.15
C VAL A 44 -8.71 7.44 0.00
N SER A 45 -7.73 7.08 0.84
CA SER A 45 -7.25 7.93 1.93
C SER A 45 -6.49 9.15 1.41
N ASN A 46 -6.11 10.06 2.33
CA ASN A 46 -5.11 11.07 2.01
C ASN A 46 -3.78 10.43 1.58
N GLU A 47 -3.05 11.16 0.75
CA GLU A 47 -1.73 10.74 0.25
C GLU A 47 -0.63 11.09 1.26
N LEU A 48 0.31 10.18 1.47
CA LEU A 48 1.50 10.34 2.31
C LEU A 48 2.76 10.12 1.49
N HIS A 49 3.79 10.94 1.71
CA HIS A 49 5.07 10.80 1.03
C HIS A 49 6.12 10.15 1.94
N PHE A 50 6.55 8.93 1.60
CA PHE A 50 7.59 8.20 2.32
C PHE A 50 8.92 8.28 1.58
N ARG A 51 9.99 8.49 2.35
CA ARG A 51 11.37 8.71 1.86
C ARG A 51 12.25 7.50 2.13
#